data_AF-A0A1X0WLU9-F1
#
_entry.id   AF-A0A1X0WLU9-F1
#
_cell.length_a   1.000
_cell.length_b   1.000
_cell.length_c   1.000
_cell.angle_alpha   90.00
_cell.angle_beta   90.00
_cell.angle_gamma   90.00
#
_symmetry.space_group_name_H-M   'P 1'
#
loop_
_entity.id
_entity.type
_entity.pdbx_description
1 polymer ?
#
loop_
_entity_poly.entity_id
_entity_poly.type
_entity_poly.pdbx_seq_one_letter_code
_entity_poly.pdbx_strand_id
1 'polypeptide(L)' 'MAKIVLKNPYFDETIKVKESCKYILNRIEDINFGRICCIQLHQIEPEERFITINPKNFAKVDFYEDEEVE' A
#
# COMPACT_ATOMS: atom_id res chain seq x y z
N MET A 1 2.50 7.54 9.52
CA MET A 1 2.81 6.98 8.18
C MET A 1 1.83 5.85 7.92
N ALA A 2 2.01 5.01 6.90
CA ALA A 2 1.17 3.81 6.77
C ALA A 2 2.03 2.58 6.51
N LYS A 3 1.61 1.47 7.12
CA LYS A 3 2.20 0.17 6.90
C LYS A 3 1.27 -0.66 6.04
N ILE A 4 1.77 -1.18 4.93
CA ILE A 4 1.00 -2.00 3.99
C ILE A 4 1.55 -3.42 4.02
N VAL A 5 0.65 -4.37 4.17
CA VAL A 5 0.92 -5.80 4.11
C VAL A 5 0.24 -6.36 2.85
N LEU A 6 1.07 -6.64 1.87
CA LEU A 6 0.71 -7.22 0.58
C LEU A 6 0.82 -8.74 0.70
N LYS A 7 -0.33 -9.43 0.76
CA LYS A 7 -0.38 -10.89 0.89
C LYS A 7 -0.56 -11.54 -0.46
N ASN A 8 0.37 -12.41 -0.83
CA ASN A 8 0.27 -13.32 -1.96
C ASN A 8 0.24 -14.78 -1.48
N PRO A 9 -0.29 -15.71 -2.30
CA PRO A 9 -0.38 -17.13 -1.92
C PRO A 9 0.97 -17.77 -1.57
N TYR A 10 2.06 -17.18 -2.04
CA TYR A 10 3.42 -17.71 -1.91
C TYR A 10 4.36 -16.81 -1.10
N PHE A 11 3.96 -15.56 -0.81
CA PHE A 11 4.82 -14.59 -0.13
C PHE A 11 4.00 -13.45 0.46
N ASP A 12 4.36 -13.01 1.67
CA ASP A 12 3.81 -11.81 2.29
C ASP A 12 4.88 -10.72 2.28
N GLU A 13 4.60 -9.60 1.63
CA GLU A 13 5.49 -8.44 1.60
C GLU A 13 4.93 -7.34 2.50
N THR A 14 5.76 -6.85 3.41
CA THR A 14 5.41 -5.73 4.29
C THR A 14 6.27 -4.53 3.92
N ILE A 15 5.62 -3.43 3.61
CA ILE A 15 6.26 -2.17 3.23
C ILE A 15 5.74 -1.05 4.12
N LYS A 16 6.62 -0.10 4.47
CA LYS A 16 6.22 1.14 5.11
C LYS A 16 6.24 2.25 4.08
N VAL A 17 5.18 3.03 4.01
CA VAL A 17 5.04 4.12 3.03
C VAL A 17 4.83 5.46 3.72
N LYS A 18 5.25 6.53 3.05
CA LYS A 18 5.14 7.90 3.56
C LYS A 18 3.70 8.39 3.60
N GLU A 19 2.86 7.86 2.73
CA GLU A 19 1.46 8.25 2.65
C GLU A 19 0.64 7.77 3.85
N SER A 20 -0.49 8.43 4.09
CA SER A 20 -1.44 8.06 5.13
C SER A 20 -2.41 6.96 4.67
N CYS A 21 -2.98 6.23 5.62
CA CYS A 21 -4.02 5.24 5.33
C CYS A 21 -5.20 5.82 4.57
N LYS A 22 -5.58 7.07 4.86
CA LYS A 22 -6.64 7.79 4.12
C LYS A 22 -6.30 7.95 2.63
N TYR A 23 -5.05 8.30 2.32
CA TYR A 23 -4.61 8.42 0.94
C TYR A 23 -4.67 7.06 0.21
N ILE A 24 -4.16 6.01 0.85
CA ILE A 24 -4.15 4.65 0.30
C ILE A 24 -5.58 4.14 0.08
N LEU A 25 -6.47 4.34 1.05
CA LEU A 25 -7.88 3.93 0.97
C LEU A 25 -8.58 4.61 -0.21
N ASN A 26 -8.45 5.94 -0.36
CA ASN A 26 -9.01 6.67 -1.51
C ASN A 26 -8.52 6.11 -2.85
N ARG A 27 -7.23 5.75 -2.95
CA ARG A 27 -6.65 5.18 -4.16
C ARG A 27 -7.15 3.77 -4.45
N ILE A 28 -7.34 2.96 -3.41
CA ILE A 28 -7.94 1.62 -3.54
C ILE A 28 -9.39 1.74 -4.01
N GLU A 29 -10.15 2.71 -3.49
CA GLU A 29 -11.51 2.97 -3.98
C GLU A 29 -11.51 3.35 -5.47
N ASP A 30 -10.63 4.26 -5.91
CA ASP A 30 -10.49 4.60 -7.33
C ASP A 30 -10.19 3.36 -8.21
N ILE A 31 -9.43 2.38 -7.70
CA ILE A 31 -9.18 1.09 -8.39
C ILE A 31 -10.42 0.20 -8.46
N ASN A 32 -11.20 0.15 -7.40
CA ASN A 32 -12.44 -0.61 -7.35
C ASN A 32 -13.49 -0.03 -8.31
N PHE A 33 -13.57 1.31 -8.42
CA PHE A 33 -14.40 1.99 -9.41
C PHE A 33 -13.84 1.93 -10.84
N GLY A 34 -12.62 1.42 -11.03
CA GLY A 34 -11.98 1.29 -12.34
C GLY A 34 -11.46 2.61 -12.92
N ARG A 35 -11.25 3.63 -12.08
CA ARG A 35 -10.68 4.92 -12.48
C ARG A 35 -9.18 4.85 -12.69
N ILE A 36 -8.49 4.04 -11.88
CA ILE A 36 -7.06 3.80 -11.99
C ILE A 36 -6.78 2.29 -11.91
N CYS A 37 -5.64 1.85 -12.44
CA CYS A 37 -5.23 0.44 -12.40
C CYS A 37 -4.10 0.17 -11.40
N CYS A 38 -3.39 1.20 -10.96
CA CYS A 38 -2.24 1.09 -10.08
C CYS A 38 -2.13 2.32 -9.18
N ILE A 39 -1.44 2.15 -8.07
CA ILE A 39 -1.14 3.19 -7.08
C ILE A 39 0.37 3.34 -7.03
N GLN A 40 0.85 4.57 -7.19
CA GLN A 40 2.24 4.90 -6.89
C GLN A 40 2.33 5.26 -5.42
N LEU A 41 3.26 4.62 -4.71
CA LEU A 41 3.51 4.82 -3.29
C LEU A 41 4.99 5.13 -3.04
N HIS A 42 5.25 5.97 -2.03
CA HIS A 42 6.59 6.27 -1.58
C HIS A 42 6.95 5.33 -0.43
N GLN A 43 7.59 4.21 -0.74
CA GLN A 43 8.12 3.27 0.24
C GLN A 43 9.31 3.92 0.97
N ILE A 44 9.34 3.78 2.29
CA ILE A 44 10.41 4.24 3.18
C ILE A 44 11.21 3.02 3.70
N GLU A 45 10.51 1.94 4.06
CA GLU A 45 11.14 0.68 4.51
C GLU A 45 10.60 -0.51 3.70
N PRO A 46 11.43 -1.53 3.39
CA PRO A 46 12.82 -1.74 3.84
C PRO A 46 13.89 -0.89 3.13
N GLU A 47 13.54 -0.23 2.02
CA GLU A 47 14.41 0.70 1.29
C GLU A 47 13.57 1.89 0.79
N GLU A 48 14.13 3.09 0.81
CA GLU A 48 13.42 4.29 0.33
C GLU A 48 13.36 4.28 -1.21
N ARG A 49 12.17 4.07 -1.76
CA ARG A 49 11.94 4.05 -3.20
C ARG A 49 10.49 4.32 -3.57
N PHE A 50 10.28 4.82 -4.77
CA PHE A 50 8.92 4.89 -5.33
C PHE A 50 8.56 3.54 -5.93
N ILE A 51 7.47 2.96 -5.44
CA ILE A 51 6.92 1.71 -5.96
C ILE A 51 5.58 1.97 -6.62
N THR A 52 5.22 1.12 -7.58
CA THR A 52 3.90 1.12 -8.18
C THR A 52 3.27 -0.24 -7.93
N ILE A 53 2.18 -0.27 -7.18
CA ILE A 53 1.46 -1.50 -6.86
C ILE A 53 0.10 -1.52 -7.56
N ASN A 54 -0.30 -2.69 -8.05
CA ASN A 54 -1.67 -2.95 -8.45
C ASN A 54 -2.31 -3.85 -7.38
N PRO A 55 -3.14 -3.31 -6.47
CA PRO A 55 -3.79 -4.10 -5.42
C PRO A 55 -4.63 -5.28 -5.95
N LYS A 56 -5.10 -5.27 -7.21
CA LYS A 56 -5.79 -6.41 -7.83
C LYS A 56 -4.89 -7.61 -8.12
N ASN A 57 -3.58 -7.41 -8.16
CA ASN A 57 -2.61 -8.50 -8.37
C ASN A 57 -2.28 -9.25 -7.06
N PHE A 58 -2.75 -8.74 -5.91
CA PHE A 58 -2.50 -9.34 -4.61
C PHE A 58 -3.76 -10.07 -4.11
N ALA A 59 -3.57 -11.17 -3.39
CA ALA A 59 -4.70 -11.93 -2.84
C ALA A 59 -5.40 -11.13 -1.73
N LYS A 60 -4.65 -10.38 -0.94
CA LYS A 60 -5.18 -9.45 0.07
C LYS A 60 -4.22 -8.30 0.28
N VAL A 61 -4.75 -7.11 0.48
CA VAL A 61 -4.00 -5.91 0.87
C VAL A 61 -4.55 -5.44 2.21
N ASP A 62 -3.75 -5.58 3.27
CA ASP A 62 -4.05 -5.02 4.58
C ASP A 62 -3.19 -3.76 4.77
N PHE A 63 -3.73 -2.71 5.37
CA PHE A 63 -2.96 -1.51 5.71
C PHE A 63 -3.36 -0.98 7.07
N TYR A 64 -2.36 -0.51 7.82
CA TYR A 64 -2.50 -0.04 9.18
C TYR A 64 -1.90 1.35 9.27
N GLU A 65 -2.53 2.19 10.10
CA GLU A 65 -1.93 3.47 10.43
C GLU A 65 -0.68 3.17 11.22
N ASP A 66 0.47 3.55 10.66
CA ASP A 66 1.74 3.45 11.36
C ASP A 66 1.79 4.67 12.27
N GLU A 67 1.18 4.49 13.45
CA GLU A 67 1.42 5.30 14.64
C GLU A 67 2.89 5.06 15.02
N GLU A 68 3.81 5.71 14.32
CA GLU A 68 5.02 6.20 15.00
C GLU A 68 4.53 7.19 16.05
N VAL A 69 4.11 6.63 17.18
CA VAL A 69 4.09 7.32 18.46
C VAL A 69 5.53 7.82 18.64
N GLU A 70 5.65 9.13 18.81
CA GLU A 70 6.87 9.89 19.10
C GLU A 70 7.92 9.14 19.94
#